data_AF-A0A944GG25-F1
#
_entry.id   AF-A0A944GG25-F1
#
_cell.length_a   1.000
_cell.length_b   1.000
_cell.length_c   1.000
_cell.angle_alpha   90.00
_cell.angle_beta   90.00
_cell.angle_gamma   90.00
#
_symmetry.space_group_name_H-M   'P 1'
#
loop_
_entity.id
_entity.type
_entity.pdbx_description
1 polymer ?
#
loop_
_entity_poly.entity_id
_entity_poly.type
_entity_poly.pdbx_seq_one_letter_code
_entity_poly.pdbx_strand_id
1 'polypeptide(L)'
;MSENEKQQPAKLFEGTLYLSPNIDYFQNGDDFFVYHNLYGYILKMSEDLVDFLEFFYDAPRSADEMVEQFGQVFDNDTLNEFLSIFRTLACLLPDESYEPKKSHDMYPTQARWITVDSTDASAVVIYAFDTQAQNRIIKISLDAWESRLWAHIEGKKTVGEIAEAMAEEDGLLSADVEMRIVATLALWSHCSIQAVKMSAEPCANFKGRRFGVPPYLISTMPYEKVTVHVRTKVDENGAIIETYEEPSRPLPQRIEMIEIAPEVLHLDRTCTRLSSILAKPHDVLAKRSYGEAIVEYMEKCGLFHGSETRILEIGGGNGETARDMMATLKSKKVAAKYTIFCPDSEQANILRAMVASEAFSGISEDIVVVDGDIEKIAQILGGEPYDIIFSDEFLANLLSANVRKMSLDGGNDEDDEDE
;
A
#
# COMPACT_ATOMS: atom_id res chain seq x y z
N MET A 1 -28.52 -50.22 -17.99
CA MET A 1 -27.26 -49.47 -18.12
C MET A 1 -27.15 -49.04 -19.57
N SER A 2 -27.68 -47.86 -19.86
CA SER A 2 -27.54 -47.20 -21.16
C SER A 2 -26.87 -45.86 -20.90
N GLU A 3 -25.79 -45.63 -21.63
CA GLU A 3 -25.04 -44.39 -21.74
C GLU A 3 -25.95 -43.25 -22.24
N ASN A 4 -25.56 -42.01 -21.90
CA ASN A 4 -26.15 -40.71 -22.25
C ASN A 4 -27.37 -40.24 -21.44
N GLU A 5 -27.21 -40.07 -20.13
CA GLU A 5 -27.76 -38.86 -19.51
C GLU A 5 -26.87 -37.69 -19.97
N LYS A 6 -27.26 -37.01 -21.06
CA LYS A 6 -26.75 -35.67 -21.33
C LYS A 6 -27.06 -34.84 -20.10
N GLN A 7 -26.05 -34.50 -19.30
CA GLN A 7 -26.17 -33.44 -18.30
C GLN A 7 -26.81 -32.26 -19.02
N GLN A 8 -28.01 -31.88 -18.57
CA GLN A 8 -28.61 -30.64 -19.05
C GLN A 8 -27.60 -29.53 -18.73
N PRO A 9 -27.23 -28.68 -19.70
CA PRO A 9 -26.34 -27.58 -19.42
C PRO A 9 -26.88 -26.79 -18.23
N ALA A 10 -25.99 -26.43 -17.30
CA ALA A 10 -26.37 -25.63 -16.14
C ALA A 10 -27.17 -24.41 -16.60
N LYS A 11 -28.36 -24.22 -16.02
CA LYS A 11 -29.23 -23.11 -16.39
C LYS A 11 -28.53 -21.80 -16.03
N LEU A 12 -28.21 -21.00 -17.05
CA LEU A 12 -27.64 -19.67 -16.88
C LEU A 12 -28.64 -18.73 -16.17
N PHE A 13 -28.16 -17.58 -15.72
CA PHE A 13 -29.00 -16.58 -15.06
C PHE A 13 -30.21 -16.18 -15.92
N GLU A 14 -31.34 -15.91 -15.27
CA GLU A 14 -32.51 -15.33 -15.94
C GLU A 14 -32.50 -13.81 -15.77
N GLY A 15 -32.67 -13.07 -16.88
CA GLY A 15 -32.74 -11.61 -16.89
C GLY A 15 -31.69 -10.96 -17.79
N THR A 16 -31.47 -9.66 -17.57
CA THR A 16 -30.41 -8.87 -18.22
C THR A 16 -29.43 -8.39 -17.17
N LEU A 17 -28.15 -8.29 -17.53
CA LEU A 17 -27.11 -7.67 -16.71
C LEU A 17 -26.59 -6.43 -17.43
N TYR A 18 -26.03 -5.50 -16.66
CA TYR A 18 -25.29 -4.35 -17.18
C TYR A 18 -23.93 -4.24 -16.50
N LEU A 19 -22.98 -3.61 -17.18
CA LEU A 19 -21.68 -3.34 -16.61
C LEU A 19 -21.75 -2.24 -15.56
N SER A 20 -21.07 -2.42 -14.42
CA SER A 20 -20.97 -1.37 -13.42
C SER A 20 -20.29 -0.12 -14.01
N PRO A 21 -20.85 1.08 -13.78
CA PRO A 21 -20.21 2.33 -14.19
C PRO A 21 -19.00 2.68 -13.30
N ASN A 22 -18.75 1.90 -12.25
CA ASN A 22 -17.73 2.15 -11.25
C ASN A 22 -16.50 1.25 -11.45
N ILE A 23 -16.26 0.68 -12.63
CA ILE A 23 -15.06 -0.12 -12.89
C ILE A 23 -14.11 0.58 -13.85
N ASP A 24 -12.81 0.38 -13.59
CA ASP A 24 -11.70 0.78 -14.44
C ASP A 24 -10.78 -0.43 -14.70
N TYR A 25 -10.16 -0.44 -15.88
CA TYR A 25 -9.19 -1.44 -16.30
C TYR A 25 -7.75 -0.94 -16.19
N PHE A 26 -6.87 -1.87 -15.83
CA PHE A 26 -5.45 -1.65 -15.66
C PHE A 26 -4.65 -2.79 -16.29
N GLN A 27 -3.40 -2.50 -16.68
CA GLN A 27 -2.52 -3.47 -17.33
C GLN A 27 -1.14 -3.49 -16.68
N ASN A 28 -0.57 -4.69 -16.52
CA ASN A 28 0.82 -4.90 -16.11
C ASN A 28 1.44 -6.03 -16.94
N GLY A 29 2.21 -5.67 -17.97
CA GLY A 29 2.67 -6.64 -18.95
C GLY A 29 1.48 -7.26 -19.68
N ASP A 30 1.39 -8.60 -19.64
CA ASP A 30 0.30 -9.35 -20.29
C ASP A 30 -0.91 -9.56 -19.36
N ASP A 31 -0.82 -9.15 -18.08
CA ASP A 31 -1.91 -9.27 -17.11
C ASP A 31 -2.85 -8.06 -17.16
N PHE A 32 -4.15 -8.32 -17.14
CA PHE A 32 -5.18 -7.30 -16.99
C PHE A 32 -5.80 -7.34 -15.59
N PHE A 33 -6.29 -6.19 -15.15
CA PHE A 33 -6.97 -6.05 -13.87
C PHE A 33 -8.22 -5.19 -14.02
N VAL A 34 -9.27 -5.56 -13.29
CA VAL A 34 -10.42 -4.68 -13.05
C VAL A 34 -10.36 -4.17 -11.62
N TYR A 35 -10.51 -2.85 -11.48
CA TYR A 35 -10.64 -2.16 -10.21
C TYR A 35 -12.06 -1.63 -10.04
N HIS A 36 -12.70 -1.92 -8.91
CA HIS A 36 -14.02 -1.39 -8.61
C HIS A 36 -13.91 -0.11 -7.77
N ASN A 37 -14.18 1.06 -8.34
CA ASN A 37 -14.04 2.38 -7.72
C ASN A 37 -14.93 2.63 -6.50
N LEU A 38 -16.06 1.92 -6.37
CA LEU A 38 -16.92 2.01 -5.18
C LEU A 38 -16.47 1.12 -4.00
N TYR A 39 -15.89 -0.04 -4.27
CA TYR A 39 -15.57 -1.04 -3.23
C TYR A 39 -14.07 -1.23 -3.00
N GLY A 40 -13.25 -0.86 -3.98
CA GLY A 40 -11.82 -1.08 -4.01
C GLY A 40 -11.41 -2.53 -4.29
N TYR A 41 -12.30 -3.36 -4.85
CA TYR A 41 -11.95 -4.71 -5.32
C TYR A 41 -10.95 -4.64 -6.45
N ILE A 42 -10.02 -5.60 -6.44
CA ILE A 42 -9.02 -5.82 -7.47
C ILE A 42 -9.16 -7.27 -7.92
N LEU A 43 -9.38 -7.47 -9.20
CA LEU A 43 -9.35 -8.80 -9.80
C LEU A 43 -8.30 -8.81 -10.89
N LYS A 44 -7.38 -9.76 -10.83
CA LYS A 44 -6.50 -10.12 -11.94
C LYS A 44 -7.29 -10.99 -12.90
N MET A 45 -7.16 -10.74 -14.19
CA MET A 45 -7.84 -11.48 -15.25
C MET A 45 -7.05 -11.39 -16.56
N SER A 46 -7.41 -12.24 -17.52
CA SER A 46 -6.90 -12.22 -18.88
C SER A 46 -7.65 -11.21 -19.75
N GLU A 47 -7.10 -10.87 -20.91
CA GLU A 47 -7.65 -9.87 -21.84
C GLU A 47 -9.04 -10.26 -22.39
N ASP A 48 -9.28 -11.55 -22.65
CA ASP A 48 -10.58 -12.09 -23.08
C ASP A 48 -11.71 -11.85 -22.06
N LEU A 49 -11.39 -11.74 -20.77
CA LEU A 49 -12.33 -11.36 -19.73
C LEU A 49 -12.64 -9.86 -19.71
N VAL A 50 -11.75 -9.01 -20.25
CA VAL A 50 -12.06 -7.61 -20.53
C VAL A 50 -13.12 -7.54 -21.62
N ASP A 51 -12.93 -8.26 -22.74
CA ASP A 51 -13.91 -8.34 -23.83
C ASP A 51 -15.26 -8.87 -23.33
N PHE A 52 -15.24 -9.87 -22.45
CA PHE A 52 -16.45 -10.41 -21.82
C PHE A 52 -17.20 -9.36 -21.01
N LEU A 53 -16.51 -8.55 -20.21
CA LEU A 53 -17.14 -7.49 -19.41
C LEU A 53 -17.65 -6.35 -20.29
N GLU A 54 -16.85 -5.91 -21.25
CA GLU A 54 -17.21 -4.79 -22.14
C GLU A 54 -18.34 -5.14 -23.11
N PHE A 55 -18.65 -6.42 -23.33
CA PHE A 55 -19.88 -6.85 -24.01
C PHE A 55 -21.16 -6.25 -23.38
N PHE A 56 -21.14 -6.00 -22.06
CA PHE A 56 -22.25 -5.42 -21.30
C PHE A 56 -22.17 -3.89 -21.14
N TYR A 57 -21.17 -3.22 -21.75
CA TYR A 57 -20.92 -1.78 -21.56
C TYR A 57 -21.98 -0.91 -22.23
N ASP A 58 -22.24 -1.13 -23.52
CA ASP A 58 -23.11 -0.24 -24.33
C ASP A 58 -24.61 -0.45 -24.06
N ALA A 59 -25.00 -1.64 -23.58
CA ALA A 59 -26.41 -1.97 -23.32
C ALA A 59 -26.54 -3.16 -22.36
N PRO A 60 -27.67 -3.27 -21.62
CA PRO A 60 -28.00 -4.48 -20.87
C PRO A 60 -28.08 -5.71 -21.79
N ARG A 61 -27.47 -6.83 -21.40
CA ARG A 61 -27.44 -8.08 -22.18
C ARG A 61 -28.01 -9.26 -21.40
N SER A 62 -28.64 -10.16 -22.12
CA SER A 62 -29.17 -11.42 -21.60
C SER A 62 -28.16 -12.57 -21.64
N ALA A 63 -28.46 -13.65 -20.93
CA ALA A 63 -27.66 -14.87 -20.97
C ALA A 63 -27.60 -15.49 -22.38
N ASP A 64 -28.71 -15.44 -23.12
CA ASP A 64 -28.79 -16.02 -24.47
C ASP A 64 -27.87 -15.28 -25.46
N GLU A 65 -27.84 -13.94 -25.42
CA GLU A 65 -26.94 -13.13 -26.24
C GLU A 65 -25.46 -13.39 -25.90
N MET A 66 -25.16 -13.57 -24.61
CA MET A 66 -23.81 -13.87 -24.16
C MET A 66 -23.34 -15.26 -24.62
N VAL A 67 -24.21 -16.28 -24.57
CA VAL A 67 -23.90 -17.62 -25.09
C VAL A 67 -23.72 -17.60 -26.61
N GLU A 68 -24.52 -16.82 -27.33
CA GLU A 68 -24.36 -16.66 -28.78
C GLU A 68 -22.97 -16.10 -29.13
N GLN A 69 -22.48 -15.13 -28.36
CA GLN A 69 -21.19 -14.48 -28.59
C GLN A 69 -20.00 -15.34 -28.12
N PHE A 70 -20.07 -15.94 -26.93
CA PHE A 70 -18.92 -16.54 -26.25
C PHE A 70 -18.98 -18.06 -26.12
N GLY A 71 -20.12 -18.70 -26.41
CA GLY A 71 -20.33 -20.14 -26.22
C GLY A 71 -19.53 -21.05 -27.15
N GLN A 72 -18.83 -20.50 -28.14
CA GLN A 72 -17.85 -21.22 -28.96
C GLN A 72 -16.45 -21.26 -28.32
N VAL A 73 -16.17 -20.33 -27.41
CA VAL A 73 -14.87 -20.16 -26.73
C VAL A 73 -14.91 -20.75 -25.33
N PHE A 74 -16.01 -20.54 -24.60
CA PHE A 74 -16.22 -21.01 -23.24
C PHE A 74 -17.44 -21.93 -23.16
N ASP A 75 -17.36 -22.98 -22.36
CA ASP A 75 -18.54 -23.79 -22.04
C ASP A 75 -19.47 -23.10 -21.03
N ASN A 76 -20.69 -23.63 -20.87
CA ASN A 76 -21.69 -23.02 -20.01
C ASN A 76 -21.30 -23.00 -18.52
N ASP A 77 -20.47 -23.94 -18.07
CA ASP A 77 -20.04 -23.99 -16.67
C ASP A 77 -19.04 -22.86 -16.39
N THR A 78 -18.09 -22.66 -17.31
CA THR A 78 -17.13 -21.56 -17.28
C THR A 78 -17.82 -20.20 -17.35
N LEU A 79 -18.80 -20.04 -18.24
CA LEU A 79 -19.60 -18.81 -18.34
C LEU A 79 -20.40 -18.53 -17.05
N ASN A 80 -20.98 -19.57 -16.44
CA ASN A 80 -21.67 -19.44 -15.15
C ASN A 80 -20.72 -19.02 -14.03
N GLU A 81 -19.50 -19.54 -14.01
CA GLU A 81 -18.48 -19.16 -13.04
C GLU A 81 -18.10 -17.69 -13.19
N PHE A 82 -17.81 -17.23 -14.41
CA PHE A 82 -17.49 -15.82 -14.67
C PHE A 82 -18.62 -14.89 -14.23
N LEU A 83 -19.86 -15.22 -14.59
CA LEU A 83 -21.05 -14.46 -14.17
C LEU A 83 -21.21 -14.44 -12.65
N SER A 84 -20.99 -15.57 -11.98
CA SER A 84 -21.06 -15.68 -10.53
C SER A 84 -20.03 -14.75 -9.86
N ILE A 85 -18.78 -14.79 -10.33
CA ILE A 85 -17.68 -13.96 -9.81
C ILE A 85 -17.98 -12.47 -10.05
N PHE A 86 -18.29 -12.08 -11.29
CA PHE A 86 -18.50 -10.67 -11.63
C PHE A 86 -19.75 -10.08 -10.97
N ARG A 87 -20.80 -10.86 -10.74
CA ARG A 87 -21.97 -10.41 -9.96
C ARG A 87 -21.67 -10.31 -8.47
N THR A 88 -20.94 -11.29 -7.94
CA THR A 88 -20.50 -11.29 -6.53
C THR A 88 -19.61 -10.09 -6.24
N LEU A 89 -18.77 -9.69 -7.20
CA LEU A 89 -17.86 -8.55 -7.07
C LEU A 89 -18.44 -7.24 -7.63
N ALA A 90 -19.70 -7.27 -8.05
CA ALA A 90 -20.48 -6.14 -8.57
C ALA A 90 -19.90 -5.47 -9.84
N CYS A 91 -19.08 -6.20 -10.61
CA CYS A 91 -18.70 -5.77 -11.96
C CYS A 91 -19.90 -5.88 -12.93
N LEU A 92 -20.73 -6.92 -12.78
CA LEU A 92 -21.98 -7.09 -13.52
C LEU A 92 -23.18 -7.00 -12.57
N LEU A 93 -24.18 -6.24 -12.98
CA LEU A 93 -25.26 -5.81 -12.10
C LEU A 93 -26.64 -6.19 -12.66
N PRO A 94 -27.58 -6.64 -11.82
CA PRO A 94 -28.93 -7.04 -12.25
C PRO A 94 -29.89 -5.86 -12.43
N ASP A 95 -29.79 -4.84 -11.57
CA ASP A 95 -30.55 -3.59 -11.69
C ASP A 95 -29.79 -2.44 -11.00
N GLU A 96 -30.07 -1.19 -11.39
CA GLU A 96 -29.40 0.05 -10.92
C GLU A 96 -29.35 0.21 -9.39
N SER A 97 -30.20 -0.50 -8.65
CA SER A 97 -30.24 -0.43 -7.18
C SER A 97 -29.28 -1.42 -6.50
N TYR A 98 -28.61 -2.29 -7.25
CA TYR A 98 -27.77 -3.34 -6.68
C TYR A 98 -26.56 -2.79 -5.92
N GLU A 99 -25.83 -1.83 -6.49
CA GLU A 99 -24.66 -1.25 -5.83
C GLU A 99 -25.03 -0.48 -4.55
N PRO A 100 -26.05 0.40 -4.53
CA PRO A 100 -26.52 1.01 -3.30
C PRO A 100 -26.89 -0.02 -2.22
N LYS A 101 -27.71 -1.04 -2.57
CA LYS A 101 -28.11 -2.10 -1.63
C LYS A 101 -26.93 -2.89 -1.10
N LYS A 102 -25.97 -3.23 -1.97
CA LYS A 102 -24.77 -3.94 -1.55
C LYS A 102 -23.90 -3.08 -0.64
N SER A 103 -23.73 -1.80 -0.97
CA SER A 103 -22.94 -0.86 -0.16
C SER A 103 -23.45 -0.76 1.27
N HIS A 104 -24.78 -0.75 1.45
CA HIS A 104 -25.45 -0.72 2.76
C HIS A 104 -24.88 -1.77 3.73
N ASP A 105 -24.70 -3.00 3.26
CA ASP A 105 -24.27 -4.15 4.07
C ASP A 105 -22.75 -4.31 4.18
N MET A 106 -21.96 -3.43 3.55
CA MET A 106 -20.50 -3.53 3.52
C MET A 106 -19.81 -2.73 4.63
N TYR A 107 -18.61 -3.17 5.00
CA TYR A 107 -17.80 -2.63 6.08
C TYR A 107 -16.69 -1.73 5.53
N PRO A 108 -16.83 -0.39 5.58
CA PRO A 108 -15.79 0.52 5.11
C PRO A 108 -14.57 0.43 6.04
N THR A 109 -13.39 0.30 5.43
CA THR A 109 -12.12 0.01 6.10
C THR A 109 -11.04 0.96 5.60
N GLN A 110 -10.32 1.59 6.52
CA GLN A 110 -9.17 2.43 6.19
C GLN A 110 -8.07 1.59 5.53
N ALA A 111 -7.50 2.12 4.46
CA ALA A 111 -6.34 1.52 3.81
C ALA A 111 -5.12 1.51 4.73
N ARG A 112 -4.16 0.62 4.47
CA ARG A 112 -2.96 0.46 5.31
C ARG A 112 -1.77 1.34 4.90
N TRP A 113 -1.82 1.89 3.68
CA TRP A 113 -0.73 2.66 3.08
C TRP A 113 -0.94 4.18 3.17
N ILE A 114 -1.98 4.61 3.89
CA ILE A 114 -2.23 6.03 4.13
C ILE A 114 -1.59 6.47 5.44
N THR A 115 -1.26 7.76 5.50
CA THR A 115 -0.92 8.45 6.75
C THR A 115 -2.07 9.38 7.11
N VAL A 116 -2.41 9.46 8.39
CA VAL A 116 -3.49 10.31 8.89
C VAL A 116 -2.92 11.26 9.93
N ASP A 117 -3.12 12.56 9.71
CA ASP A 117 -2.95 13.58 10.75
C ASP A 117 -4.32 13.85 11.38
N SER A 118 -4.44 13.55 12.67
CA SER A 118 -5.65 13.72 13.47
C SER A 118 -5.36 14.45 14.78
N THR A 119 -4.39 15.36 14.76
CA THR A 119 -4.04 16.20 15.91
C THR A 119 -5.24 16.97 16.49
N ASP A 120 -6.23 17.28 15.65
CA ASP A 120 -7.59 17.68 16.05
C ASP A 120 -8.60 16.70 15.45
N ALA A 121 -9.42 16.07 16.30
CA ALA A 121 -10.44 15.11 15.86
C ALA A 121 -11.49 15.71 14.91
N SER A 122 -11.60 17.04 14.84
CA SER A 122 -12.48 17.77 13.92
C SER A 122 -11.80 18.21 12.61
N ALA A 123 -10.48 18.01 12.49
CA ALA A 123 -9.69 18.39 11.34
C ALA A 123 -8.74 17.25 10.95
N VAL A 124 -9.30 16.17 10.41
CA VAL A 124 -8.53 15.05 9.90
C VAL A 124 -7.94 15.38 8.53
N VAL A 125 -6.66 15.09 8.34
CA VAL A 125 -6.01 15.15 7.02
C VAL A 125 -5.48 13.78 6.65
N ILE A 126 -5.89 13.28 5.49
CA ILE A 126 -5.41 12.01 4.94
C ILE A 126 -4.32 12.31 3.91
N TYR A 127 -3.20 11.60 4.00
CA TYR A 127 -2.14 11.57 3.01
C TYR A 127 -2.08 10.18 2.39
N ALA A 128 -2.30 10.09 1.09
CA ALA A 128 -2.17 8.86 0.31
C ALA A 128 -1.07 9.04 -0.73
N PHE A 129 -0.25 8.02 -0.97
CA PHE A 129 0.69 8.02 -2.08
C PHE A 129 -0.08 7.79 -3.39
N ASP A 130 0.18 8.60 -4.41
CA ASP A 130 -0.36 8.36 -5.75
C ASP A 130 0.34 7.15 -6.36
N THR A 131 -0.31 5.99 -6.30
CA THR A 131 0.28 4.72 -6.73
C THR A 131 0.49 4.63 -8.23
N GLN A 132 -0.19 5.47 -9.02
CA GLN A 132 -0.07 5.49 -10.48
C GLN A 132 1.07 6.44 -10.91
N ALA A 133 1.04 7.69 -10.44
CA ALA A 133 2.07 8.66 -10.81
C ALA A 133 3.41 8.39 -10.10
N GLN A 134 3.37 7.78 -8.92
CA GLN A 134 4.51 7.41 -8.08
C GLN A 134 5.48 8.55 -7.76
N ASN A 135 5.02 9.79 -7.87
CA ASN A 135 5.80 11.01 -7.65
C ASN A 135 4.98 12.09 -6.95
N ARG A 136 3.81 11.74 -6.39
CA ARG A 136 2.87 12.68 -5.78
C ARG A 136 2.28 12.10 -4.49
N ILE A 137 2.00 12.99 -3.54
CA ILE A 137 1.15 12.72 -2.39
C ILE A 137 -0.20 13.38 -2.64
N ILE A 138 -1.26 12.63 -2.40
CA ILE A 138 -2.63 13.07 -2.40
C ILE A 138 -2.97 13.46 -0.96
N LYS A 139 -3.23 14.74 -0.73
CA LYS A 139 -3.64 15.27 0.57
C LYS A 139 -5.13 15.59 0.52
N ILE A 140 -5.90 14.97 1.41
CA ILE A 140 -7.34 15.14 1.53
C ILE A 140 -7.63 15.79 2.87
N SER A 141 -8.08 17.04 2.85
CA SER A 141 -8.50 17.74 4.07
C SER A 141 -9.98 17.45 4.33
N LEU A 142 -10.30 16.75 5.41
CA LEU A 142 -11.67 16.37 5.73
C LEU A 142 -12.39 17.54 6.39
N ASP A 143 -13.65 17.77 6.01
CA ASP A 143 -14.53 18.66 6.77
C ASP A 143 -14.96 18.02 8.12
N ALA A 144 -15.70 18.77 8.93
CA ALA A 144 -16.13 18.29 10.24
C ALA A 144 -17.08 17.08 10.17
N TRP A 145 -17.88 16.95 9.11
CA TRP A 145 -18.77 15.81 8.90
C TRP A 145 -17.97 14.59 8.43
N GLU A 146 -17.04 14.80 7.50
CA GLU A 146 -16.16 13.75 6.99
C GLU A 146 -15.21 13.22 8.05
N SER A 147 -14.71 14.08 8.93
CA SER A 147 -13.89 13.67 10.07
C SER A 147 -14.66 12.78 11.04
N ARG A 148 -15.96 13.04 11.26
CA ARG A 148 -16.85 12.14 12.03
C ARG A 148 -17.06 10.81 11.30
N LEU A 149 -17.35 10.85 10.00
CA LEU A 149 -17.48 9.64 9.18
C LEU A 149 -16.18 8.81 9.25
N TRP A 150 -15.02 9.44 9.11
CA TRP A 150 -13.72 8.78 9.14
C TRP A 150 -13.49 7.99 10.43
N ALA A 151 -13.92 8.52 11.58
CA ALA A 151 -13.84 7.85 12.88
C ALA A 151 -14.70 6.57 12.95
N HIS A 152 -15.68 6.40 12.07
CA HIS A 152 -16.49 5.17 11.97
C HIS A 152 -15.91 4.13 10.99
N ILE A 153 -14.99 4.52 10.11
CA ILE A 153 -14.39 3.65 9.08
C ILE A 153 -13.27 2.80 9.71
N GLU A 154 -13.64 1.82 10.53
CA GLU A 154 -12.70 0.90 11.17
C GLU A 154 -12.89 -0.56 10.71
N GLY A 155 -13.76 -0.79 9.73
CA GLY A 155 -14.14 -2.14 9.28
C GLY A 155 -14.95 -2.93 10.32
N LYS A 156 -15.68 -2.24 11.22
CA LYS A 156 -16.47 -2.87 12.30
C LYS A 156 -17.98 -2.77 12.11
N LYS A 157 -18.44 -1.64 11.58
CA LYS A 157 -19.85 -1.36 11.28
C LYS A 157 -20.05 -1.37 9.78
N THR A 158 -21.25 -1.74 9.36
CA THR A 158 -21.71 -1.60 7.98
C THR A 158 -21.99 -0.12 7.64
N VAL A 159 -22.10 0.20 6.35
CA VAL A 159 -22.51 1.56 5.92
C VAL A 159 -23.88 1.92 6.50
N GLY A 160 -24.83 0.98 6.51
CA GLY A 160 -26.16 1.19 7.09
C GLY A 160 -26.11 1.56 8.57
N GLU A 161 -25.35 0.80 9.38
CA GLU A 161 -25.17 1.07 10.81
C GLU A 161 -24.47 2.41 11.08
N ILE A 162 -23.56 2.84 10.20
CA ILE A 162 -22.90 4.15 10.30
C ILE A 162 -23.89 5.27 9.94
N ALA A 163 -24.68 5.07 8.88
CA ALA A 163 -25.69 6.04 8.46
C ALA A 163 -26.74 6.27 9.55
N GLU A 164 -27.22 5.19 10.20
CA GLU A 164 -28.15 5.28 11.33
C GLU A 164 -27.56 6.08 12.50
N ALA A 165 -26.32 5.77 12.90
CA ALA A 165 -25.65 6.46 14.00
C ALA A 165 -25.46 7.96 13.71
N MET A 166 -24.97 8.30 12.52
CA MET A 166 -24.75 9.69 12.14
C MET A 166 -26.06 10.46 11.92
N ALA A 167 -27.11 9.79 11.43
CA ALA A 167 -28.43 10.41 11.26
C ALA A 167 -29.09 10.76 12.59
N GLU A 168 -28.93 9.93 13.63
CA GLU A 168 -29.39 10.23 14.99
C GLU A 168 -28.69 11.47 15.55
N GLU A 169 -27.37 11.59 15.34
CA GLU A 169 -26.58 12.75 15.78
C GLU A 169 -26.97 14.05 15.05
N ASP A 170 -27.20 13.97 13.74
CA ASP A 170 -27.48 15.14 12.89
C ASP A 170 -28.99 15.49 12.84
N GLY A 171 -29.88 14.63 13.36
CA GLY A 171 -31.34 14.80 13.29
C GLY A 171 -31.90 14.67 11.86
N LEU A 172 -31.27 13.84 11.04
CA LEU A 172 -31.58 13.64 9.61
C LEU A 172 -32.22 12.28 9.35
N LEU A 173 -32.68 12.06 8.11
CA LEU A 173 -33.11 10.75 7.66
C LEU A 173 -31.87 9.89 7.34
N SER A 174 -31.86 8.64 7.81
CA SER A 174 -30.75 7.69 7.58
C SER A 174 -30.42 7.54 6.09
N ALA A 175 -31.45 7.48 5.22
CA ALA A 175 -31.26 7.35 3.77
C ALA A 175 -30.49 8.52 3.13
N ASP A 176 -30.71 9.76 3.59
CA ASP A 176 -30.00 10.94 3.07
C ASP A 176 -28.53 10.92 3.50
N VAL A 177 -28.27 10.50 4.75
CA VAL A 177 -26.92 10.33 5.30
C VAL A 177 -26.19 9.20 4.58
N GLU A 178 -26.85 8.07 4.36
CA GLU A 178 -26.31 6.92 3.63
C GLU A 178 -25.87 7.32 2.21
N MET A 179 -26.72 8.04 1.46
CA MET A 179 -26.37 8.52 0.12
C MET A 179 -25.11 9.40 0.14
N ARG A 180 -24.97 10.27 1.15
CA ARG A 180 -23.76 11.09 1.32
C ARG A 180 -22.54 10.24 1.70
N ILE A 181 -22.71 9.23 2.55
CA ILE A 181 -21.65 8.29 2.90
C ILE A 181 -21.17 7.54 1.66
N VAL A 182 -22.07 6.93 0.88
CA VAL A 182 -21.74 6.17 -0.33
C VAL A 182 -21.00 7.05 -1.34
N ALA A 183 -21.45 8.30 -1.57
CA ALA A 183 -20.75 9.24 -2.45
C ALA A 183 -19.34 9.60 -1.94
N THR A 184 -19.18 9.74 -0.62
CA THR A 184 -17.87 10.03 0.01
C THR A 184 -16.94 8.82 -0.07
N LEU A 185 -17.46 7.62 0.18
CA LEU A 185 -16.71 6.38 0.05
C LEU A 185 -16.28 6.14 -1.39
N ALA A 186 -17.16 6.33 -2.38
CA ALA A 186 -16.83 6.21 -3.80
C ALA A 186 -15.64 7.10 -4.22
N LEU A 187 -15.56 8.32 -3.65
CA LEU A 187 -14.41 9.19 -3.85
C LEU A 187 -13.15 8.59 -3.19
N TRP A 188 -13.22 8.19 -1.92
CA TRP A 188 -12.06 7.70 -1.18
C TRP A 188 -11.57 6.31 -1.62
N SER A 189 -12.44 5.46 -2.16
CA SER A 189 -12.08 4.15 -2.71
C SER A 189 -11.66 4.19 -4.18
N HIS A 190 -11.86 5.32 -4.87
CA HIS A 190 -11.49 5.49 -6.28
C HIS A 190 -10.04 5.08 -6.54
N CYS A 191 -9.76 4.51 -7.71
CA CYS A 191 -8.42 4.03 -8.09
C CYS A 191 -7.33 5.12 -8.03
N SER A 192 -7.72 6.39 -8.15
CA SER A 192 -6.83 7.54 -8.03
C SER A 192 -6.54 7.95 -6.58
N ILE A 193 -7.23 7.41 -5.56
CA ILE A 193 -7.07 7.81 -4.14
C ILE A 193 -6.77 6.60 -3.26
N GLN A 194 -7.62 5.56 -3.33
CA GLN A 194 -7.46 4.29 -2.60
C GLN A 194 -7.24 4.44 -1.08
N ALA A 195 -7.85 5.43 -0.44
CA ALA A 195 -7.75 5.66 1.00
C ALA A 195 -8.68 4.75 1.82
N VAL A 196 -9.72 4.22 1.20
CA VAL A 196 -10.70 3.31 1.82
C VAL A 196 -10.94 2.10 0.92
N LYS A 197 -11.22 0.96 1.55
CA LYS A 197 -11.70 -0.26 0.90
C LYS A 197 -12.97 -0.75 1.60
N MET A 198 -13.84 -1.42 0.87
CA MET A 198 -15.09 -1.97 1.39
C MET A 198 -14.95 -3.48 1.57
N SER A 199 -15.19 -3.97 2.78
CA SER A 199 -15.19 -5.40 3.06
C SER A 199 -16.60 -5.98 3.11
N ALA A 200 -16.76 -7.24 2.70
CA ALA A 200 -18.02 -7.97 2.83
C ALA A 200 -18.25 -8.50 4.26
N GLU A 201 -17.21 -8.55 5.09
CA GLU A 201 -17.30 -9.02 6.48
C GLU A 201 -16.54 -8.05 7.42
N PRO A 202 -16.88 -8.02 8.72
CA PRO A 202 -16.13 -7.24 9.70
C PRO A 202 -14.65 -7.63 9.72
N CYS A 203 -13.74 -6.65 9.76
CA CYS A 203 -12.30 -6.90 9.73
C CYS A 203 -11.79 -7.77 10.88
N ALA A 204 -12.52 -7.79 12.02
CA ALA A 204 -12.21 -8.66 13.14
C ALA A 204 -12.23 -10.16 12.76
N ASN A 205 -13.06 -10.55 11.79
CA ASN A 205 -13.20 -11.93 11.35
C ASN A 205 -11.96 -12.46 10.63
N PHE A 206 -11.09 -11.59 10.14
CA PHE A 206 -9.84 -11.98 9.46
C PHE A 206 -8.67 -12.20 10.45
N LYS A 207 -8.81 -11.78 11.72
CA LYS A 207 -7.77 -11.99 12.73
C LYS A 207 -7.58 -13.50 12.98
N GLY A 208 -6.37 -14.00 12.75
CA GLY A 208 -6.02 -15.40 13.01
C GLY A 208 -6.43 -16.41 11.92
N ARG A 209 -7.00 -15.96 10.78
CA ARG A 209 -7.20 -16.84 9.63
C ARG A 209 -5.84 -17.28 9.05
N ARG A 210 -5.74 -18.54 8.62
CA ARG A 210 -4.53 -19.12 8.00
C ARG A 210 -3.98 -18.26 6.85
N PHE A 211 -4.88 -17.63 6.08
CA PHE A 211 -4.55 -16.80 4.92
C PHE A 211 -4.66 -15.28 5.18
N GLY A 212 -4.90 -14.85 6.42
CA GLY A 212 -4.95 -13.43 6.78
C GLY A 212 -6.15 -12.65 6.24
N VAL A 213 -5.93 -11.35 5.98
CA VAL A 213 -6.92 -10.41 5.41
C VAL A 213 -7.00 -10.61 3.90
N PRO A 214 -8.19 -10.56 3.26
CA PRO A 214 -8.32 -10.67 1.81
C PRO A 214 -7.34 -9.78 1.03
N PRO A 215 -6.67 -10.29 -0.02
CA PRO A 215 -5.62 -9.54 -0.73
C PRO A 215 -6.03 -8.14 -1.18
N TYR A 216 -7.24 -7.95 -1.72
CA TYR A 216 -7.70 -6.64 -2.19
C TYR A 216 -7.78 -5.55 -1.10
N LEU A 217 -7.91 -5.93 0.18
CA LEU A 217 -7.92 -4.98 1.32
C LEU A 217 -6.52 -4.49 1.69
N ILE A 218 -5.48 -5.19 1.24
CA ILE A 218 -4.08 -4.91 1.57
C ILE A 218 -3.22 -4.63 0.34
N SER A 219 -3.83 -4.58 -0.84
CA SER A 219 -3.19 -4.23 -2.11
C SER A 219 -3.69 -2.91 -2.67
N THR A 220 -2.77 -2.17 -3.28
CA THR A 220 -3.03 -0.99 -4.11
C THR A 220 -3.16 -1.39 -5.59
N MET A 221 -3.69 -0.49 -6.41
CA MET A 221 -3.64 -0.57 -7.87
C MET A 221 -2.58 0.41 -8.41
N PRO A 222 -1.33 -0.03 -8.61
CA PRO A 222 -0.23 0.83 -9.07
C PRO A 222 -0.04 0.81 -10.59
N TYR A 223 -0.79 -0.04 -11.30
CA TYR A 223 -0.58 -0.32 -12.71
C TYR A 223 -1.12 0.78 -13.63
N GLU A 224 -0.75 0.71 -14.89
CA GLU A 224 -1.22 1.67 -15.90
C GLU A 224 -2.72 1.51 -16.13
N LYS A 225 -3.46 2.62 -16.05
CA LYS A 225 -4.88 2.64 -16.36
C LYS A 225 -5.08 2.62 -17.87
N VAL A 226 -5.79 1.61 -18.38
CA VAL A 226 -6.01 1.40 -19.82
C VAL A 226 -7.49 1.49 -20.22
N THR A 227 -8.36 2.01 -19.35
CA THR A 227 -9.81 2.07 -19.58
C THR A 227 -10.19 2.82 -20.86
N VAL A 228 -9.49 3.92 -21.17
CA VAL A 228 -9.68 4.68 -22.42
C VAL A 228 -9.29 3.84 -23.63
N HIS A 229 -8.21 3.07 -23.55
CA HIS A 229 -7.77 2.18 -24.62
C HIS A 229 -8.80 1.08 -24.87
N VAL A 230 -9.25 0.42 -23.80
CA VAL A 230 -10.26 -0.65 -23.82
C VAL A 230 -11.59 -0.18 -24.42
N ARG A 231 -12.06 1.02 -24.05
CA ARG A 231 -13.37 1.54 -24.49
C ARG A 231 -13.37 2.29 -25.81
N THR A 232 -12.21 2.51 -26.41
CA THR A 232 -12.11 3.17 -27.71
C THR A 232 -12.44 2.16 -28.82
N LYS A 233 -13.46 2.46 -29.63
CA LYS A 233 -13.85 1.58 -30.74
C LYS A 233 -12.95 1.82 -31.94
N VAL A 234 -12.47 0.73 -32.52
CA VAL A 234 -11.64 0.71 -33.72
C VAL A 234 -12.31 -0.10 -34.83
N ASP A 235 -12.03 0.22 -36.09
CA ASP A 235 -12.52 -0.53 -37.25
C ASP A 235 -11.67 -1.80 -37.53
N GLU A 236 -12.07 -2.55 -38.55
CA GLU A 236 -11.36 -3.76 -39.02
C GLU A 236 -9.89 -3.50 -39.44
N ASN A 237 -9.52 -2.24 -39.70
CA ASN A 237 -8.18 -1.82 -40.06
C ASN A 237 -7.42 -1.15 -38.89
N GLY A 238 -8.01 -1.14 -37.68
CA GLY A 238 -7.45 -0.53 -36.48
C GLY A 238 -7.57 1.00 -36.42
N ALA A 239 -8.36 1.63 -37.30
CA ALA A 239 -8.61 3.06 -37.23
C ALA A 239 -9.67 3.38 -36.17
N ILE A 240 -9.41 4.39 -35.34
CA ILE A 240 -10.34 4.83 -34.29
C ILE A 240 -11.63 5.37 -34.93
N ILE A 241 -12.77 4.76 -34.58
CA ILE A 241 -14.11 5.18 -35.02
C ILE A 241 -14.80 6.01 -33.93
N GLU A 242 -14.61 5.64 -32.67
CA GLU A 242 -15.22 6.31 -31.51
C GLU A 242 -14.23 6.30 -30.35
N THR A 243 -13.87 7.48 -29.85
CA THR A 243 -13.00 7.60 -28.67
C THR A 243 -13.83 7.72 -27.42
N TYR A 244 -13.55 6.87 -26.44
CA TYR A 244 -14.08 7.06 -25.09
C TYR A 244 -13.35 8.21 -24.41
N GLU A 245 -14.09 9.27 -24.08
CA GLU A 245 -13.57 10.33 -23.23
C GLU A 245 -13.91 10.03 -21.77
N GLU A 246 -12.88 9.84 -20.96
CA GLU A 246 -13.08 9.69 -19.53
C GLU A 246 -13.72 10.96 -18.97
N PRO A 247 -14.83 10.86 -18.21
CA PRO A 247 -15.46 12.02 -17.63
C PRO A 247 -14.47 12.77 -16.74
N SER A 248 -14.10 13.99 -17.13
CA SER A 248 -13.28 14.86 -16.28
C SER A 248 -14.09 15.20 -15.03
N ARG A 249 -13.75 14.56 -13.91
CA ARG A 249 -14.31 14.90 -12.61
C ARG A 249 -13.34 15.87 -11.94
N PRO A 250 -13.70 17.15 -11.76
CA PRO A 250 -12.84 18.05 -11.01
C PRO A 250 -12.65 17.47 -9.62
N LEU A 251 -11.40 17.32 -9.20
CA LEU A 251 -11.10 16.93 -7.83
C LEU A 251 -11.73 17.97 -6.89
N PRO A 252 -12.40 17.54 -5.80
CA PRO A 252 -12.90 18.47 -4.79
C PRO A 252 -11.78 19.40 -4.33
N GLN A 253 -12.09 20.68 -4.07
CA GLN A 253 -11.09 21.70 -3.67
C GLN A 253 -10.27 21.32 -2.43
N ARG A 254 -10.77 20.38 -1.63
CA ARG A 254 -10.11 19.83 -0.44
C ARG A 254 -9.08 18.74 -0.74
N ILE A 255 -8.93 18.33 -2.00
CA ILE A 255 -7.90 17.41 -2.46
C ILE A 255 -6.78 18.22 -3.12
N GLU A 256 -5.58 18.08 -2.56
CA GLU A 256 -4.36 18.71 -3.03
C GLU A 256 -3.40 17.63 -3.52
N MET A 257 -2.81 17.85 -4.70
CA MET A 257 -1.76 17.00 -5.25
C MET A 257 -0.40 17.65 -4.98
N ILE A 258 0.40 17.03 -4.13
CA ILE A 258 1.71 17.53 -3.71
C ILE A 258 2.77 16.75 -4.46
N GLU A 259 3.52 17.41 -5.35
CA GLU A 259 4.64 16.77 -6.03
C GLU A 259 5.79 16.49 -5.06
N ILE A 260 6.34 15.29 -5.16
CA ILE A 260 7.48 14.86 -4.38
C ILE A 260 8.73 15.21 -5.17
N ALA A 261 9.66 15.93 -4.53
CA ALA A 261 10.93 16.27 -5.15
C ALA A 261 11.69 14.99 -5.57
N PRO A 262 12.31 14.95 -6.77
CA PRO A 262 13.03 13.76 -7.25
C PRO A 262 14.09 13.24 -6.27
N GLU A 263 14.76 14.13 -5.55
CA GLU A 263 15.76 13.78 -4.54
C GLU A 263 15.14 13.02 -3.36
N VAL A 264 13.92 13.39 -2.96
CA VAL A 264 13.16 12.71 -1.90
C VAL A 264 12.66 11.35 -2.38
N LEU A 265 12.19 11.24 -3.62
CA LEU A 265 11.81 9.95 -4.22
C LEU A 265 12.99 8.99 -4.31
N HIS A 266 14.18 9.49 -4.63
CA HIS A 266 15.40 8.67 -4.64
C HIS A 266 15.74 8.17 -3.22
N LEU A 267 15.61 9.03 -2.21
CA LEU A 267 15.79 8.64 -0.81
C LEU A 267 14.74 7.63 -0.35
N ASP A 268 13.46 7.81 -0.64
CA ASP A 268 12.40 6.86 -0.24
C ASP A 268 12.62 5.45 -0.84
N ARG A 269 13.03 5.39 -2.11
CA ARG A 269 13.31 4.13 -2.82
C ARG A 269 14.60 3.44 -2.36
N THR A 270 15.50 4.13 -1.66
CA THR A 270 16.84 3.61 -1.30
C THR A 270 17.13 3.63 0.20
N CYS A 271 16.40 4.41 0.99
CA CYS A 271 16.69 4.75 2.39
C CYS A 271 15.39 4.86 3.21
N THR A 272 14.83 3.72 3.60
CA THR A 272 13.68 3.63 4.53
C THR A 272 14.07 3.74 6.00
N ARG A 273 15.31 4.15 6.30
CA ARG A 273 15.87 4.14 7.66
C ARG A 273 15.41 5.35 8.46
N LEU A 274 15.05 5.15 9.73
CA LEU A 274 14.71 6.22 10.66
C LEU A 274 15.80 7.28 10.73
N SER A 275 17.07 6.88 10.69
CA SER A 275 18.22 7.78 10.67
C SER A 275 18.23 8.73 9.47
N SER A 276 17.77 8.29 8.30
CA SER A 276 17.66 9.16 7.11
C SER A 276 16.38 9.99 7.11
N ILE A 277 15.25 9.41 7.53
CA ILE A 277 13.97 10.13 7.66
C ILE A 277 14.08 11.27 8.68
N LEU A 278 14.79 11.05 9.79
CA LEU A 278 14.96 11.98 10.89
C LEU A 278 16.38 12.57 10.95
N ALA A 279 17.07 12.63 9.80
CA ALA A 279 18.40 13.25 9.67
C ALA A 279 18.39 14.78 9.91
N LYS A 280 17.21 15.40 9.91
CA LYS A 280 17.00 16.82 10.23
C LYS A 280 16.18 16.96 11.53
N PRO A 281 16.34 18.07 12.26
CA PRO A 281 15.53 18.36 13.45
C PRO A 281 14.03 18.18 13.23
N HIS A 282 13.41 17.32 14.04
CA HIS A 282 12.00 16.94 13.88
C HIS A 282 11.21 17.01 15.21
N ASP A 283 9.91 17.30 15.14
CA ASP A 283 9.05 17.47 16.32
C ASP A 283 8.92 16.21 17.18
N VAL A 284 8.88 15.04 16.54
CA VAL A 284 8.85 13.73 17.22
C VAL A 284 10.06 13.52 18.14
N LEU A 285 11.20 14.16 17.83
CA LEU A 285 12.42 14.10 18.64
C LEU A 285 12.66 15.40 19.43
N ALA A 286 11.60 16.20 19.64
CA ALA A 286 11.64 17.50 20.29
C ALA A 286 12.66 18.46 19.66
N LYS A 287 12.54 18.65 18.34
CA LYS A 287 13.40 19.49 17.49
C LYS A 287 14.88 19.05 17.47
N ARG A 288 15.13 17.75 17.62
CA ARG A 288 16.46 17.14 17.44
C ARG A 288 16.50 16.29 16.17
N SER A 289 17.68 16.12 15.59
CA SER A 289 17.90 15.04 14.63
C SER A 289 17.98 13.69 15.35
N TYR A 290 17.95 12.59 14.60
CA TYR A 290 18.09 11.25 15.14
C TYR A 290 19.42 11.05 15.89
N GLY A 291 20.53 11.49 15.31
CA GLY A 291 21.85 11.41 15.95
C GLY A 291 21.95 12.24 17.25
N GLU A 292 21.39 13.46 17.25
CA GLU A 292 21.29 14.29 18.46
C GLU A 292 20.47 13.58 19.57
N ALA A 293 19.33 12.99 19.21
CA ALA A 293 18.47 12.27 20.15
C ALA A 293 19.17 11.03 20.74
N ILE A 294 19.97 10.32 19.95
CA ILE A 294 20.79 9.20 20.43
C ILE A 294 21.81 9.68 21.47
N VAL A 295 22.57 10.75 21.19
CA VAL A 295 23.56 11.27 22.15
C VAL A 295 22.90 11.69 23.46
N GLU A 296 21.76 12.37 23.40
CA GLU A 296 21.00 12.76 24.59
C GLU A 296 20.51 11.56 25.39
N TYR A 297 20.10 10.48 24.73
CA TYR A 297 19.74 9.24 25.40
C TYR A 297 20.95 8.57 26.04
N MET A 298 22.07 8.47 25.33
CA MET A 298 23.32 7.91 25.85
C MET A 298 23.85 8.69 27.07
N GLU A 299 23.74 10.02 27.04
CA GLU A 299 24.10 10.88 28.17
C GLU A 299 23.20 10.63 29.39
N LYS A 300 21.88 10.53 29.20
CA LYS A 300 20.94 10.18 30.28
C LYS A 300 21.22 8.81 30.89
N CYS A 301 21.67 7.87 30.07
CA CYS A 301 22.11 6.54 30.51
C CYS A 301 23.49 6.56 31.19
N GLY A 302 24.19 7.71 31.19
CA GLY A 302 25.49 7.87 31.82
C GLY A 302 26.62 7.16 31.08
N LEU A 303 26.52 6.98 29.76
CA LEU A 303 27.49 6.21 28.97
C LEU A 303 28.80 6.95 28.67
N PHE A 304 28.89 8.25 28.99
CA PHE A 304 30.10 9.05 28.77
C PHE A 304 30.87 9.23 30.08
N HIS A 305 32.07 8.64 30.18
CA HIS A 305 32.82 8.53 31.44
C HIS A 305 34.05 9.45 31.57
N GLY A 306 34.10 10.55 30.82
CA GLY A 306 35.15 11.59 30.95
C GLY A 306 36.52 11.24 30.34
N SER A 307 36.77 9.98 30.00
CA SER A 307 37.79 9.56 29.04
C SER A 307 37.27 9.67 27.60
N GLU A 308 38.17 9.60 26.61
CA GLU A 308 37.77 9.50 25.20
C GLU A 308 36.87 8.27 25.01
N THR A 309 35.65 8.48 24.54
CA THR A 309 34.64 7.43 24.33
C THR A 309 34.78 6.86 22.93
N ARG A 310 34.90 5.54 22.81
CA ARG A 310 35.00 4.83 21.53
C ARG A 310 33.64 4.27 21.15
N ILE A 311 33.14 4.72 20.00
CA ILE A 311 31.83 4.37 19.48
C ILE A 311 32.01 3.54 18.22
N LEU A 312 31.35 2.39 18.16
CA LEU A 312 31.24 1.55 16.97
C LEU A 312 29.80 1.56 16.48
N GLU A 313 29.60 2.01 15.25
CA GLU A 313 28.36 1.85 14.50
C GLU A 313 28.52 0.73 13.46
N ILE A 314 27.60 -0.23 13.46
CA ILE A 314 27.55 -1.29 12.46
C ILE A 314 26.46 -0.96 11.44
N GLY A 315 26.87 -0.79 10.18
CA GLY A 315 26.01 -0.55 9.02
C GLY A 315 26.14 0.85 8.43
N GLY A 316 26.31 1.89 9.26
CA GLY A 316 26.70 3.25 8.87
C GLY A 316 25.72 4.08 8.02
N GLY A 317 24.85 3.44 7.26
CA GLY A 317 23.90 4.09 6.34
C GLY A 317 24.59 5.07 5.40
N ASN A 318 24.07 6.30 5.37
CA ASN A 318 24.64 7.44 4.65
C ASN A 318 25.54 8.31 5.55
N GLY A 319 25.86 7.86 6.77
CA GLY A 319 26.73 8.56 7.73
C GLY A 319 26.07 9.74 8.46
N GLU A 320 24.78 10.00 8.23
CA GLU A 320 24.03 11.12 8.84
C GLU A 320 23.99 11.01 10.38
N THR A 321 23.77 9.79 10.90
CA THR A 321 23.83 9.51 12.33
C THR A 321 25.21 9.83 12.91
N ALA A 322 26.28 9.31 12.31
CA ALA A 322 27.65 9.56 12.74
C ALA A 322 27.99 11.06 12.73
N ARG A 323 27.59 11.78 11.67
CA ARG A 323 27.76 13.24 11.54
C ARG A 323 27.15 13.96 12.73
N ASP A 324 25.87 13.72 12.97
CA ASP A 324 25.09 14.47 13.96
C ASP A 324 25.51 14.09 15.39
N MET A 325 25.79 12.81 15.64
CA MET A 325 26.31 12.35 16.93
C MET A 325 27.66 13.02 17.25
N MET A 326 28.61 12.98 16.32
CA MET A 326 29.94 13.56 16.54
C MET A 326 29.91 15.08 16.67
N ALA A 327 29.08 15.77 15.88
CA ALA A 327 28.86 17.21 16.03
C ALA A 327 28.28 17.54 17.42
N THR A 328 27.30 16.76 17.89
CA THR A 328 26.67 16.92 19.20
C THR A 328 27.66 16.68 20.34
N LEU A 329 28.41 15.57 20.29
CA LEU A 329 29.43 15.23 21.28
C LEU A 329 30.51 16.31 21.37
N LYS A 330 30.98 16.80 20.22
CA LYS A 330 31.94 17.91 20.16
C LYS A 330 31.37 19.19 20.78
N SER A 331 30.12 19.52 20.50
CA SER A 331 29.45 20.70 21.10
C SER A 331 29.34 20.60 22.63
N LYS A 332 29.12 19.38 23.14
CA LYS A 332 29.07 19.05 24.57
C LYS A 332 30.46 18.87 25.21
N LYS A 333 31.54 19.02 24.43
CA LYS A 333 32.94 18.81 24.86
C LYS A 333 33.20 17.39 25.38
N VAL A 334 32.50 16.40 24.84
CA VAL A 334 32.78 14.99 25.08
C VAL A 334 33.81 14.54 24.05
N ALA A 335 34.96 14.04 24.52
CA ALA A 335 35.97 13.45 23.64
C ALA A 335 35.47 12.09 23.13
N ALA A 336 35.44 11.89 21.81
CA ALA A 336 34.98 10.65 21.22
C ALA A 336 35.75 10.29 19.95
N LYS A 337 35.86 8.98 19.68
CA LYS A 337 36.30 8.40 18.42
C LYS A 337 35.21 7.50 17.89
N TYR A 338 34.90 7.64 16.60
CA TYR A 338 33.79 6.97 15.97
C TYR A 338 34.28 6.05 14.87
N THR A 339 33.94 4.77 14.94
CA THR A 339 34.20 3.80 13.89
C THR A 339 32.88 3.39 13.25
N ILE A 340 32.79 3.52 11.93
CA ILE A 340 31.71 2.96 11.13
C ILE A 340 32.22 1.67 10.50
N PHE A 341 31.58 0.54 10.81
CA PHE A 341 31.81 -0.72 10.14
C PHE A 341 30.77 -0.94 9.04
N CYS A 342 31.21 -1.13 7.80
CA CYS A 342 30.36 -1.33 6.62
C CYS A 342 30.75 -2.62 5.90
N PRO A 343 29.88 -3.65 5.82
CA PRO A 343 30.27 -4.91 5.20
C PRO A 343 30.39 -4.84 3.67
N ASP A 344 29.77 -3.85 3.05
CA ASP A 344 29.86 -3.60 1.62
C ASP A 344 30.98 -2.58 1.33
N SER A 345 31.98 -2.98 0.53
CA SER A 345 33.14 -2.14 0.21
C SER A 345 32.80 -0.94 -0.68
N GLU A 346 31.76 -1.03 -1.53
CA GLU A 346 31.34 0.07 -2.39
C GLU A 346 30.67 1.17 -1.54
N GLN A 347 29.73 0.78 -0.68
CA GLN A 347 29.11 1.68 0.30
C GLN A 347 30.15 2.28 1.25
N ALA A 348 31.15 1.50 1.68
CA ALA A 348 32.23 2.02 2.51
C ALA A 348 33.05 3.11 1.81
N ASN A 349 33.30 2.98 0.49
CA ASN A 349 33.99 4.01 -0.28
C ASN A 349 33.15 5.28 -0.42
N ILE A 350 31.83 5.14 -0.63
CA ILE A 350 30.90 6.27 -0.63
C ILE A 350 30.93 6.97 0.73
N LEU A 351 30.84 6.22 1.83
CA LEU A 351 30.92 6.75 3.20
C LEU A 351 32.24 7.47 3.46
N ARG A 352 33.38 6.93 3.04
CA ARG A 352 34.69 7.61 3.15
C ARG A 352 34.68 8.94 2.42
N ALA A 353 34.13 8.99 1.20
CA ALA A 353 34.01 10.22 0.44
C ALA A 353 33.08 11.24 1.14
N MET A 354 31.97 10.77 1.74
CA MET A 354 31.06 11.62 2.51
C MET A 354 31.73 12.16 3.79
N VAL A 355 32.43 11.33 4.56
CA VAL A 355 33.18 11.76 5.75
C VAL A 355 34.29 12.75 5.41
N ALA A 356 34.87 12.67 4.22
CA ALA A 356 35.85 13.63 3.71
C ALA A 356 35.22 14.93 3.16
N SER A 357 33.90 15.00 3.05
CA SER A 357 33.20 16.16 2.49
C SER A 357 33.04 17.30 3.49
N GLU A 358 32.65 18.48 2.99
CA GLU A 358 32.38 19.67 3.83
C GLU A 358 31.29 19.43 4.89
N ALA A 359 30.38 18.49 4.67
CA ALA A 359 29.33 18.14 5.63
C ALA A 359 29.86 17.58 6.96
N PHE A 360 31.10 17.08 6.99
CA PHE A 360 31.77 16.54 8.18
C PHE A 360 32.95 17.42 8.63
N SER A 361 33.00 18.66 8.13
CA SER A 361 34.07 19.59 8.47
C SER A 361 34.19 19.77 9.99
N GLY A 362 35.40 19.54 10.51
CA GLY A 362 35.72 19.64 11.93
C GLY A 362 35.39 18.41 12.77
N ILE A 363 34.82 17.33 12.21
CA ILE A 363 34.62 16.05 12.91
C ILE A 363 35.21 14.85 12.15
N SER A 364 35.60 15.03 10.89
CA SER A 364 36.08 13.96 10.01
C SER A 364 37.31 13.22 10.53
N GLU A 365 38.23 13.89 11.23
CA GLU A 365 39.45 13.27 11.80
C GLU A 365 39.16 12.30 12.96
N ASP A 366 37.96 12.38 13.52
CA ASP A 366 37.50 11.52 14.63
C ASP A 366 36.60 10.38 14.15
N ILE A 367 36.37 10.28 12.84
CA ILE A 367 35.52 9.25 12.21
C ILE A 367 36.38 8.36 11.30
N VAL A 368 36.31 7.06 11.51
CA VAL A 368 37.00 6.05 10.71
C VAL A 368 35.98 5.12 10.08
N VAL A 369 36.11 4.86 8.78
CA VAL A 369 35.25 3.90 8.05
C VAL A 369 36.06 2.64 7.72
N VAL A 370 35.62 1.52 8.29
CA VAL A 370 36.21 0.19 8.12
C VAL A 370 35.24 -0.71 7.38
N ASP A 371 35.72 -1.49 6.42
CA ASP A 371 34.92 -2.47 5.70
C ASP A 371 35.43 -3.89 5.85
N GLY A 372 34.55 -4.85 5.61
CA GLY A 372 34.89 -6.27 5.52
C GLY A 372 33.79 -7.21 6.01
N ASP A 373 34.12 -8.48 6.12
CA ASP A 373 33.19 -9.54 6.50
C ASP A 373 32.66 -9.36 7.93
N ILE A 374 31.34 -9.22 8.08
CA ILE A 374 30.68 -9.04 9.38
C ILE A 374 30.94 -10.21 10.34
N GLU A 375 31.08 -11.44 9.82
CA GLU A 375 31.40 -12.61 10.65
C GLU A 375 32.82 -12.52 11.22
N LYS A 376 33.68 -11.68 10.64
CA LYS A 376 35.07 -11.45 11.04
C LYS A 376 35.28 -10.08 11.68
N ILE A 377 34.22 -9.35 12.04
CA ILE A 377 34.32 -7.98 12.58
C ILE A 377 35.30 -7.84 13.74
N ALA A 378 35.32 -8.80 14.67
CA ALA A 378 36.26 -8.79 15.81
C ALA A 378 37.73 -8.96 15.39
N GLN A 379 38.00 -9.70 14.31
CA GLN A 379 39.35 -9.85 13.77
C GLN A 379 39.79 -8.59 13.01
N ILE A 380 38.86 -7.96 12.29
CA ILE A 380 39.09 -6.76 11.48
C ILE A 380 39.34 -5.53 12.36
N LEU A 381 38.49 -5.31 13.37
CA LEU A 381 38.59 -4.16 14.26
C LEU A 381 39.71 -4.30 15.31
N GLY A 382 40.26 -5.51 15.47
CA GLY A 382 41.28 -5.80 16.46
C GLY A 382 40.72 -5.94 17.89
N GLY A 383 41.63 -6.01 18.86
CA GLY A 383 41.30 -6.36 20.25
C GLY A 383 41.05 -5.19 21.21
N GLU A 384 41.07 -3.95 20.75
CA GLU A 384 40.77 -2.82 21.63
C GLU A 384 39.25 -2.67 21.82
N PRO A 385 38.77 -2.52 23.06
CA PRO A 385 37.34 -2.47 23.35
C PRO A 385 36.72 -1.15 22.90
N TYR A 386 35.47 -1.22 22.46
CA TYR A 386 34.59 -0.07 22.28
C TYR A 386 33.73 0.11 23.54
N ASP A 387 33.49 1.37 23.92
CA ASP A 387 32.63 1.70 25.06
C ASP A 387 31.15 1.58 24.68
N ILE A 388 30.84 1.92 23.43
CA ILE A 388 29.48 1.92 22.88
C ILE A 388 29.51 1.19 21.54
N ILE A 389 28.65 0.19 21.39
CA ILE A 389 28.42 -0.50 20.12
C ILE A 389 26.92 -0.43 19.84
N PHE A 390 26.56 0.03 18.65
CA PHE A 390 25.17 0.00 18.22
C PHE A 390 25.06 -0.29 16.72
N SER A 391 23.85 -0.66 16.32
CA SER A 391 23.50 -0.96 14.95
C SER A 391 22.10 -0.43 14.71
N ASP A 392 21.99 0.50 13.76
CA ASP A 392 20.71 1.10 13.38
C ASP A 392 20.21 0.43 12.11
N GLU A 393 19.14 -0.37 12.27
CA GLU A 393 18.44 -1.13 11.22
C GLU A 393 19.29 -2.13 10.40
N PHE A 394 20.60 -2.22 10.63
CA PHE A 394 21.46 -3.15 9.90
C PHE A 394 21.22 -4.62 10.30
N LEU A 395 20.92 -4.90 11.58
CA LEU A 395 20.60 -6.26 12.04
C LEU A 395 19.39 -6.87 11.32
N ALA A 396 18.44 -6.04 10.87
CA ALA A 396 17.27 -6.51 10.12
C ALA A 396 17.63 -7.04 8.72
N ASN A 397 18.78 -6.67 8.18
CA ASN A 397 19.27 -7.11 6.88
C ASN A 397 20.16 -8.37 6.95
N LEU A 398 20.41 -8.89 8.17
CA LEU A 398 21.15 -10.14 8.32
C LEU A 398 20.28 -11.32 7.93
N LEU A 399 20.88 -12.30 7.25
CA LEU A 399 20.19 -13.53 6.87
C LEU A 399 19.70 -14.28 8.12
N SER A 400 18.39 -14.41 8.26
CA SER A 400 17.78 -15.26 9.28
C SER A 400 17.59 -16.69 8.75
N ALA A 401 17.96 -17.69 9.55
CA ALA A 401 17.62 -19.06 9.23
C ALA A 401 16.11 -19.28 9.35
N ASN A 402 15.47 -19.73 8.27
CA ASN A 402 14.07 -20.16 8.30
C ASN A 402 13.99 -21.53 8.98
N VAL A 403 13.55 -21.56 10.23
CA VAL A 403 13.34 -22.81 10.96
C VAL A 403 11.89 -23.24 10.77
N ARG A 404 11.68 -24.31 9.98
CA ARG A 404 10.38 -24.98 9.92
C ARG A 404 10.26 -25.99 11.06
N LYS A 405 9.08 -26.08 11.65
CA LYS A 405 8.76 -27.16 12.59
C LYS A 405 8.81 -28.48 11.81
N MET A 406 9.75 -29.36 12.15
CA MET A 406 9.70 -30.73 11.64
C MET A 406 8.38 -31.36 12.10
N SER A 407 7.56 -31.76 11.13
CA SER A 407 6.50 -32.74 11.37
C SER A 407 7.17 -33.98 11.95
N LEU A 408 6.78 -34.40 13.15
CA LEU A 408 7.23 -35.67 13.75
C LEU A 408 6.52 -36.88 13.14
N ASP A 409 5.59 -36.66 12.22
CA ASP A 409 4.86 -37.72 11.54
C ASP A 409 5.34 -37.80 10.09
N GLY A 410 6.12 -38.84 9.80
CA GLY A 410 6.56 -39.19 8.44
C GLY A 410 5.41 -39.64 7.56
N GLY A 411 4.63 -38.68 7.07
CA GLY A 411 3.72 -38.84 5.94
C GLY A 411 4.31 -38.11 4.73
N ASN A 412 4.37 -38.80 3.58
CA ASN A 412 4.81 -38.25 2.30
C ASN A 412 4.12 -36.91 1.99
N ASP A 413 4.91 -35.83 1.97
CA ASP A 413 4.59 -34.63 1.21
C ASP A 413 5.29 -34.80 -0.15
N GLU A 414 4.60 -35.46 -1.08
CA GLU A 414 4.82 -35.23 -2.51
C GLU A 414 4.05 -33.94 -2.86
N ASP A 415 4.76 -33.04 -3.53
CA ASP A 415 4.26 -31.94 -4.36
C ASP A 415 3.63 -30.74 -3.64
N ASP A 416 4.50 -29.83 -3.19
CA ASP A 416 4.22 -28.38 -3.18
C ASP A 416 5.31 -27.70 -4.06
N GLU A 417 5.30 -28.01 -5.36
CA GLU A 417 5.62 -27.00 -6.38
C GLU A 417 4.27 -26.36 -6.72
N ASP A 418 4.08 -25.09 -6.37
CA ASP A 418 3.22 -24.17 -7.12
C ASP A 418 3.47 -22.71 -6.67
N GLU A 419 3.38 -21.84 -7.67
CA GLU A 419 3.88 -20.46 -7.86
C GLU A 419 3.31 -19.36 -6.94
#